data_AF-A0A7L2H8F7-F1
#
_entry.id   AF-A0A7L2H8F7-F1
#
_cell.length_a   1.000
_cell.length_b   1.000
_cell.length_c   1.000
_cell.angle_alpha   90.00
_cell.angle_beta   90.00
_cell.angle_gamma   90.00
#
_symmetry.space_group_name_H-M   'P 1'
#
loop_
_entity.id
_entity.type
_entity.pdbx_description
1 polymer ?
#
loop_
_entity_poly.entity_id
_entity_poly.type
_entity_poly.pdbx_seq_one_letter_code
_entity_poly.pdbx_strand_id
1 'polypeptide(L)'
;ERPYQCGVCQKSFSLKQNLLTHQRIHSGEKPFSCQRCGKRFREQRFLLNHQRTHAEDRPGTAAECPDCGKTFSQKGSLKIHRRTHTGVAPFACAQCGKSFAQKVNLTAH
;
A
#
# COMPACT_ATOMS: atom_id res chain seq x y z
N GLU A 1 11.57 16.95 -13.49
CA GLU A 1 11.23 16.30 -14.78
C GLU A 1 11.24 14.77 -14.62
N ARG A 2 10.66 13.99 -15.55
CA ARG A 2 10.62 12.51 -15.51
C ARG A 2 11.32 11.91 -16.76
N PRO A 3 12.66 12.01 -16.86
CA PRO A 3 13.36 11.64 -18.09
C PRO A 3 13.43 10.12 -18.34
N TYR A 4 13.21 9.30 -17.31
CA TYR A 4 13.40 7.84 -17.43
C TYR A 4 12.10 7.14 -17.78
N GLN A 5 11.92 6.74 -19.04
CA GLN A 5 10.70 6.10 -19.52
C GLN A 5 10.82 4.56 -19.57
N CYS A 6 9.75 3.87 -19.19
CA CYS A 6 9.64 2.44 -19.34
C CYS A 6 9.26 2.07 -20.78
N GLY A 7 10.12 1.32 -21.48
CA GLY A 7 9.85 0.89 -22.85
C GLY A 7 8.65 -0.06 -23.02
N VAL A 8 8.15 -0.68 -21.94
CA VAL A 8 7.02 -1.64 -22.01
C VAL A 8 5.66 -0.95 -21.85
N CYS A 9 5.53 -0.06 -20.85
CA CYS A 9 4.24 0.57 -20.52
C CYS A 9 4.26 2.10 -20.61
N GLN A 10 5.34 2.67 -21.13
CA GLN A 10 5.56 4.10 -21.35
C GLN A 10 5.47 4.99 -20.10
N LYS A 11 5.42 4.41 -18.90
CA LYS A 11 5.48 5.15 -17.63
C LYS A 11 6.85 5.80 -17.43
N SER A 12 6.87 7.09 -17.13
CA SER A 12 8.09 7.84 -16.88
C SER A 12 8.43 7.95 -15.39
N PHE A 13 9.69 8.12 -15.03
CA PHE A 13 10.17 8.21 -13.65
C PHE A 13 11.18 9.36 -13.53
N SER A 14 11.20 10.02 -12.37
CA SER A 14 12.17 11.06 -12.06
C SER A 14 13.57 10.52 -11.80
N LEU A 15 13.67 9.27 -11.35
CA LEU A 15 14.93 8.60 -11.00
C LEU A 15 15.09 7.29 -11.77
N LYS A 16 16.29 7.04 -12.27
CA LYS A 16 16.64 5.79 -12.99
C LYS A 16 16.39 4.55 -12.12
N GLN A 17 16.73 4.62 -10.83
CA GLN A 17 16.52 3.53 -9.88
C GLN A 17 15.03 3.12 -9.75
N ASN A 18 14.12 4.10 -9.82
CA ASN A 18 12.68 3.85 -9.78
C ASN A 18 12.20 3.16 -11.06
N LEU A 19 12.75 3.52 -12.22
CA LEU A 19 12.49 2.82 -13.48
C LEU A 19 13.00 1.36 -13.41
N LEU A 20 14.22 1.12 -12.94
CA LEU A 20 14.77 -0.24 -12.81
C LEU A 20 13.93 -1.10 -11.86
N THR A 21 13.51 -0.53 -10.73
CA THR A 21 12.63 -1.23 -9.78
C THR A 21 11.25 -1.49 -10.39
N HIS A 22 10.72 -0.54 -11.17
CA HIS A 22 9.47 -0.72 -11.90
C HIS A 22 9.54 -1.84 -12.94
N GLN A 23 10.66 -2.02 -13.63
CA GLN A 23 10.83 -3.08 -14.63
C GLN A 23 10.65 -4.49 -14.05
N ARG A 24 10.90 -4.68 -12.73
CA ARG A 24 10.61 -5.93 -12.01
C ARG A 24 9.12 -6.33 -12.03
N ILE A 25 8.23 -5.39 -12.33
CA ILE A 25 6.81 -5.67 -12.52
C ILE A 25 6.60 -6.49 -13.79
N HIS A 26 7.33 -6.19 -14.86
CA HIS A 26 7.23 -6.85 -16.16
C HIS A 26 8.01 -8.16 -16.18
N SER A 27 9.22 -8.20 -15.62
CA SER A 27 10.01 -9.44 -15.56
C SER A 27 9.52 -10.45 -14.53
N GLY A 28 8.69 -10.02 -13.58
CA GLY A 28 8.26 -10.85 -12.46
C GLY A 28 9.34 -11.09 -11.39
N GLU A 29 10.52 -10.48 -11.53
CA GLU A 29 11.64 -10.64 -10.60
C GLU A 29 11.25 -10.22 -9.17
N LYS A 30 11.47 -11.13 -8.22
CA LYS A 30 11.21 -10.88 -6.79
C LYS A 30 12.45 -11.25 -5.98
N PRO A 31 13.42 -10.32 -5.83
CA PRO A 31 14.72 -10.61 -5.21
C PRO A 31 14.62 -10.93 -3.72
N PHE A 32 13.62 -10.39 -3.04
CA PHE A 32 13.55 -10.42 -1.58
C PHE A 32 12.62 -11.53 -1.12
N SER A 33 13.09 -12.48 -0.31
CA SER A 33 12.27 -13.57 0.24
C SER A 33 12.03 -13.43 1.74
N CYS A 34 10.84 -13.80 2.19
CA CYS A 34 10.54 -13.99 3.60
C CYS A 34 11.08 -15.33 4.05
N GLN A 35 12.04 -15.34 4.97
CA GLN A 35 12.62 -16.58 5.51
C GLN A 35 11.61 -17.44 6.29
N ARG A 36 10.54 -16.83 6.82
CA ARG A 36 9.53 -17.53 7.60
C ARG A 36 8.52 -18.33 6.75
N CYS A 37 8.12 -17.80 5.59
CA CYS A 37 7.07 -18.41 4.77
C CYS A 37 7.44 -18.58 3.28
N GLY A 38 8.68 -18.28 2.90
CA GLY A 38 9.17 -18.37 1.52
C GLY A 38 8.61 -17.31 0.56
N LYS A 39 7.65 -16.48 0.97
CA LYS A 39 6.99 -15.50 0.10
C LYS A 39 7.99 -14.46 -0.44
N ARG A 40 7.95 -14.19 -1.75
CA ARG A 40 8.91 -13.31 -2.43
C ARG A 40 8.31 -11.94 -2.81
N PHE A 41 9.13 -10.90 -2.78
CA PHE A 41 8.78 -9.49 -2.99
C PHE A 41 9.74 -8.81 -3.97
N ARG A 42 9.23 -7.82 -4.72
CA ARG A 42 10.00 -7.03 -5.68
C ARG A 42 10.87 -5.95 -5.03
N GLU A 43 10.51 -5.53 -3.83
CA GLU A 43 11.20 -4.48 -3.07
C GLU A 43 11.32 -4.86 -1.59
N GLN A 44 12.43 -4.47 -0.95
CA GLN A 44 12.71 -4.74 0.46
C GLN A 44 11.64 -4.16 1.39
N ARG A 45 11.14 -2.95 1.11
CA ARG A 45 10.08 -2.32 1.92
C ARG A 45 8.80 -3.16 1.99
N PHE A 46 8.47 -3.91 0.93
CA PHE A 46 7.31 -4.79 0.92
C PHE A 46 7.56 -6.05 1.73
N LEU A 47 8.78 -6.60 1.69
CA LEU A 47 9.18 -7.69 2.58
C LEU A 47 9.11 -7.26 4.05
N LEU A 48 9.69 -6.11 4.41
CA LEU A 48 9.66 -5.59 5.79
C LEU A 48 8.23 -5.36 6.28
N ASN A 49 7.36 -4.82 5.42
CA ASN A 49 5.95 -4.63 5.76
C ASN A 49 5.22 -5.97 5.91
N HIS A 50 5.49 -6.94 5.03
CA HIS A 50 4.95 -8.28 5.16
C HIS A 50 5.43 -8.99 6.43
N GLN A 51 6.69 -8.82 6.84
CA GLN A 51 7.18 -9.41 8.08
C GLN A 51 6.39 -8.94 9.31
N ARG A 52 5.77 -7.75 9.28
CA ARG A 52 4.85 -7.29 10.34
C ARG A 52 3.56 -8.11 10.41
N THR A 53 3.15 -8.78 9.34
CA THR A 53 2.00 -9.71 9.41
C THR A 53 2.36 -11.01 10.13
N HIS A 54 3.64 -11.28 10.32
CA HIS A 54 4.11 -12.36 11.19
C HIS A 54 4.29 -11.91 12.65
N ALA A 55 4.04 -10.62 12.94
CA ALA A 55 4.29 -9.98 14.22
C ALA A 55 3.07 -9.97 15.16
N GLU A 56 2.10 -10.88 14.98
CA GLU A 56 1.19 -11.29 16.08
C GLU A 56 1.97 -11.77 17.32
N ASP A 57 3.29 -11.95 17.20
CA ASP A 57 4.27 -12.28 18.22
C ASP A 57 5.18 -11.08 18.64
N ARG A 58 4.82 -9.82 18.30
CA ARG A 58 5.67 -8.64 18.65
C ARG A 58 4.85 -7.39 19.03
N PRO A 59 4.81 -7.00 20.32
CA PRO A 59 3.86 -6.00 20.86
C PRO A 59 4.10 -4.53 20.45
N GLY A 60 5.13 -4.22 19.66
CA GLY A 60 5.51 -2.82 19.34
C GLY A 60 5.19 -2.33 17.93
N THR A 61 4.60 -3.16 17.06
CA THR A 61 4.48 -2.81 15.62
C THR A 61 3.06 -2.55 15.14
N ALA A 62 2.07 -2.85 15.97
CA ALA A 62 0.68 -2.67 15.64
C ALA A 62 0.15 -1.38 16.27
N ALA A 63 -0.61 -0.61 15.49
CA ALA A 63 -1.20 0.65 15.92
C ALA A 63 -2.68 0.40 16.24
N GLU A 64 -3.05 0.67 17.49
CA GLU A 64 -4.43 0.56 17.97
C GLU A 64 -5.25 1.79 17.60
N CYS A 65 -6.52 1.59 17.27
CA CYS A 65 -7.48 2.65 17.08
C CYS A 65 -8.02 3.12 18.44
N PRO A 66 -7.83 4.39 18.82
CA PRO A 66 -8.28 4.89 20.12
C PRO A 66 -9.80 4.89 20.28
N ASP A 67 -10.54 4.92 19.17
CA ASP A 67 -11.99 5.02 19.16
C ASP A 67 -12.68 3.64 19.34
N CYS A 68 -12.00 2.52 19.05
CA CYS A 68 -12.63 1.19 19.06
C CYS A 68 -11.72 0.01 19.41
N GLY A 69 -10.47 0.26 19.80
CA GLY A 69 -9.50 -0.78 20.19
C GLY A 69 -9.01 -1.68 19.05
N LYS A 70 -9.42 -1.44 17.79
CA LYS A 70 -8.98 -2.26 16.65
C LYS A 70 -7.50 -2.03 16.34
N THR A 71 -6.77 -3.12 16.17
CA THR A 71 -5.32 -3.12 15.95
C THR A 71 -4.96 -3.28 14.47
N PHE A 72 -4.02 -2.46 13.99
CA PHE A 72 -3.58 -2.45 12.60
C PHE A 72 -2.06 -2.62 12.49
N SER A 73 -1.59 -3.51 11.63
CA SER A 73 -0.15 -3.71 11.35
C SER A 73 0.51 -2.52 10.61
N GLN A 74 -0.28 -1.57 10.11
CA GLN A 74 0.18 -0.40 9.37
C GLN A 74 -0.55 0.87 9.82
N LYS A 75 0.21 1.93 10.13
CA LYS A 75 -0.33 3.26 10.51
C LYS A 75 -1.24 3.87 9.43
N GLY A 76 -0.94 3.62 8.15
CA GLY A 76 -1.77 4.08 7.04
C GLY A 76 -3.17 3.46 7.06
N SER A 77 -3.26 2.15 7.34
CA SER A 77 -4.53 1.45 7.49
C SER A 77 -5.34 1.98 8.66
N LEU A 78 -4.70 2.27 9.80
CA LEU A 78 -5.36 2.92 10.93
C LEU A 78 -5.91 4.31 10.54
N LYS A 79 -5.11 5.15 9.85
CA LYS A 79 -5.55 6.49 9.41
C LYS A 79 -6.78 6.42 8.50
N ILE A 80 -6.81 5.46 7.59
CA ILE A 80 -7.95 5.23 6.70
C ILE A 80 -9.14 4.70 7.51
N HIS A 81 -8.93 3.75 8.42
CA HIS A 81 -9.97 3.22 9.29
C HIS A 81 -10.62 4.33 10.12
N ARG A 82 -9.86 5.27 10.69
CA ARG A 82 -10.44 6.39 11.46
C ARG A 82 -11.43 7.27 10.68
N ARG A 83 -11.42 7.22 9.34
CA ARG A 83 -12.44 7.88 8.52
C ARG A 83 -13.83 7.28 8.72
N THR A 84 -13.93 6.01 9.12
CA THR A 84 -15.23 5.37 9.40
C THR A 84 -15.86 5.90 10.67
N HIS A 85 -15.07 6.34 11.65
CA HIS A 85 -15.57 6.93 12.89
C HIS A 85 -15.93 8.41 12.71
N THR A 86 -15.12 9.13 11.94
CA THR A 86 -15.31 10.58 11.71
C THR A 86 -16.30 10.89 10.58
N GLY A 87 -16.74 9.89 9.82
CA GLY A 87 -17.60 10.08 8.64
C GLY A 87 -16.92 10.80 7.47
N VAL A 88 -15.60 11.04 7.54
CA VAL A 88 -14.87 11.79 6.51
C VAL A 88 -14.76 10.96 5.23
N ALA A 89 -15.49 11.39 4.21
CA ALA A 89 -15.56 10.72 2.91
C ALA A 89 -15.09 11.68 1.80
N PRO A 90 -13.76 11.83 1.59
CA PRO A 90 -13.22 12.86 0.70
C PRO A 90 -13.38 12.54 -0.79
N PHE A 91 -13.88 11.35 -1.13
CA PHE A 91 -14.01 10.90 -2.51
C PHE A 91 -15.50 10.82 -2.87
N ALA A 92 -16.01 11.83 -3.55
CA ALA A 92 -17.39 11.87 -4.03
C ALA A 92 -17.50 11.38 -5.47
N CYS A 93 -18.56 10.61 -5.76
CA CYS A 93 -18.95 10.24 -7.10
C CYS A 93 -19.59 11.45 -7.79
N ALA A 94 -19.02 11.88 -8.91
CA ALA A 94 -19.54 13.02 -9.68
C ALA A 94 -20.92 12.76 -10.29
N GLN A 95 -21.30 11.50 -10.52
CA GLN A 95 -22.57 11.13 -11.15
C GLN A 95 -23.74 11.07 -10.17
N CYS A 96 -23.53 10.51 -8.97
CA CYS A 96 -24.61 10.26 -8.00
C CYS A 96 -24.41 10.97 -6.65
N GLY A 97 -23.31 11.69 -6.46
CA GLY A 97 -23.01 12.42 -5.21
C GLY A 97 -22.61 11.55 -4.02
N LYS A 98 -22.59 10.22 -4.15
CA LYS A 98 -22.19 9.32 -3.05
C LYS A 98 -20.72 9.52 -2.69
N SER A 99 -20.45 9.65 -1.39
CA SER A 99 -19.11 9.89 -0.85
C SER A 99 -18.52 8.63 -0.19
N PHE A 100 -17.24 8.40 -0.43
CA PHE A 100 -16.50 7.23 0.04
C PHE A 100 -15.27 7.63 0.86
N ALA A 101 -14.97 6.85 1.90
CA ALA A 101 -13.77 7.03 2.73
C ALA A 101 -12.46 6.68 1.99
N GLN A 102 -12.55 5.87 0.94
CA GLN A 102 -11.42 5.39 0.14
C GLN A 102 -11.70 5.51 -1.36
N LYS A 103 -10.68 5.90 -2.14
CA LYS A 103 -10.77 6.02 -3.59
C LYS A 103 -11.08 4.68 -4.27
N VAL A 104 -10.55 3.58 -3.75
CA VAL A 104 -10.82 2.23 -4.30
C VAL A 104 -12.31 1.88 -4.24
N ASN A 105 -13.00 2.27 -3.18
CA ASN A 105 -14.44 2.06 -3.05
C ASN A 105 -15.21 2.92 -4.05
N LEU A 106 -14.77 4.15 -4.31
CA LEU A 106 -15.34 5.00 -5.37
C LEU A 106 -15.10 4.40 -6.77
N THR A 107 -13.93 3.81 -7.03
CA THR A 107 -13.62 3.20 -8.35
C THR A 107 -14.40 1.90 -8.59
N ALA A 108 -14.75 1.17 -7.53
CA ALA A 108 -15.55 -0.04 -7.61
C ALA A 108 -17.07 0.23 -7.63
N HIS A 109 -17.48 1.40 -7.17
CA HIS A 109 -18.87 1.88 -7.20
C HIS A 109 -19.30 2.28 -8.60
#